data_AF-X6HE51-F1
#
_entry.id   AF-X6HE51-F1
#
_cell.length_a   1.000
_cell.length_b   1.000
_cell.length_c   1.000
_cell.angle_alpha   90.00
_cell.angle_beta   90.00
_cell.angle_gamma   90.00
#
_symmetry.space_group_name_H-M   'P 1'
#
loop_
_entity.id
_entity.type
_entity.pdbx_description
1 polymer ?
#
loop_
_entity_poly.entity_id
_entity_poly.type
_entity_poly.pdbx_seq_one_letter_code
_entity_poly.pdbx_strand_id
1 'polypeptide(L)'
;MIAEAMQKVGNEGVITVEEAKTAETELEVVEGMQFDRGYLSPYFVTNADKMVAELEDVYILLHEKKLSNLQAMLPVLEAVVQTSKPLLIISEDVEGEALATLVVNKLRLQAAAHHLGRRRRRGSGHAGRQQAAWRPEDRRRQGAGLR
;
A
#
# COMPACT_ATOMS: atom_id res chain seq x y z
N MET A 1 -17.85 7.83 19.71
CA MET A 1 -16.50 7.59 19.17
C MET A 1 -16.43 6.59 18.01
N ILE A 2 -16.51 5.26 18.19
CA ILE A 2 -16.45 4.34 17.02
C ILE A 2 -17.58 4.61 16.01
N ALA A 3 -18.80 4.86 16.49
CA ALA A 3 -19.93 5.23 15.64
C ALA A 3 -19.70 6.54 14.86
N GLU A 4 -19.04 7.52 15.48
CA GLU A 4 -18.68 8.80 14.84
C GLU A 4 -17.56 8.62 13.82
N ALA A 5 -16.56 7.78 14.14
CA ALA A 5 -15.50 7.41 13.21
C ALA A 5 -16.09 6.72 11.96
N MET A 6 -16.97 5.73 12.16
CA MET A 6 -17.68 5.03 11.08
C MET A 6 -18.50 5.99 10.19
N GLN A 7 -19.17 6.97 10.78
CA GLN A 7 -19.92 7.99 10.02
C GLN A 7 -19.00 8.91 9.20
N LYS A 8 -17.82 9.27 9.73
CA LYS A 8 -16.86 10.14 9.04
C LYS A 8 -16.11 9.44 7.91
N VAL A 9 -15.71 8.18 8.09
CA VAL A 9 -14.92 7.43 7.09
C VAL A 9 -15.79 6.75 6.03
N GLY A 10 -17.08 6.53 6.33
CA GLY A 10 -18.04 5.87 5.44
C GLY A 10 -17.82 4.35 5.33
N ASN A 11 -18.64 3.69 4.50
CA ASN A 11 -18.67 2.22 4.41
C ASN A 11 -17.39 1.57 3.87
N GLU A 12 -16.51 2.32 3.20
CA GLU A 12 -15.24 1.82 2.63
C GLU A 12 -14.00 2.35 3.37
N GLY A 13 -14.20 3.07 4.47
CA GLY A 13 -13.12 3.66 5.26
C GLY A 13 -12.41 2.65 6.15
N VAL A 14 -11.12 2.89 6.37
CA VAL A 14 -10.27 2.08 7.25
C VAL A 14 -10.14 2.78 8.58
N ILE A 15 -10.31 2.05 9.68
CA ILE A 15 -10.12 2.57 11.04
C ILE A 15 -8.90 1.90 11.64
N THR A 16 -7.91 2.72 11.99
CA THR A 16 -6.74 2.31 12.77
C THR A 16 -6.87 2.90 14.16
N VAL A 17 -6.43 2.15 15.18
CA VAL A 17 -6.42 2.60 16.58
C VAL A 17 -4.97 2.63 17.05
N GLU A 18 -4.54 3.78 17.54
CA GLU A 18 -3.23 3.97 18.15
C GLU A 18 -3.39 4.27 19.64
N GLU A 19 -2.44 3.81 20.46
CA GLU A 19 -2.44 4.10 21.89
C GLU A 19 -1.91 5.51 22.14
N ALA A 20 -2.77 6.39 22.66
CA ALA A 20 -2.38 7.74 23.05
C ALA A 20 -1.70 7.74 24.43
N LYS A 21 -0.71 8.64 24.61
CA LYS A 21 -0.04 8.86 25.91
C LYS A 21 -0.89 9.69 26.89
N THR A 22 -1.96 10.32 26.40
CA THR A 22 -2.89 11.16 27.16
C THR A 22 -4.19 10.40 27.43
N ALA A 23 -4.95 10.84 28.44
CA ALA A 23 -6.25 10.25 28.77
C ALA A 23 -7.38 10.69 27.81
N GLU A 24 -7.08 11.57 26.86
CA GLU A 24 -8.04 12.11 25.90
C GLU A 24 -8.04 11.22 24.64
N THR A 25 -9.24 10.95 24.12
CA THR A 25 -9.40 10.15 22.90
C THR A 25 -9.62 11.10 21.72
N GLU A 26 -8.73 11.04 20.73
CA GLU A 26 -8.77 11.88 19.54
C GLU A 26 -9.26 11.08 18.32
N LEU A 27 -9.93 11.76 17.39
CA LEU A 27 -10.37 11.17 16.12
C LEU A 27 -9.85 12.01 14.96
N GLU A 28 -8.82 11.51 14.29
CA GLU A 28 -8.25 12.10 13.09
C GLU A 28 -8.70 11.33 11.84
N VAL A 29 -9.02 12.06 10.77
CA VAL A 29 -9.33 11.47 9.46
C VAL A 29 -8.23 11.92 8.51
N VAL A 30 -7.42 10.96 8.06
CA VAL A 30 -6.32 11.19 7.13
C VAL A 30 -6.64 10.61 5.76
N GLU A 31 -6.21 11.29 4.70
CA GLU A 31 -6.24 10.73 3.36
C GLU A 31 -5.14 9.67 3.23
N GLY A 32 -5.53 8.44 2.90
CA GLY A 32 -4.60 7.33 2.83
C GLY A 32 -5.09 6.22 1.91
N MET A 33 -4.30 5.16 1.82
CA MET A 33 -4.62 3.99 1.02
C MET A 33 -4.20 2.74 1.76
N GLN A 34 -5.11 1.76 1.84
CA GLN A 34 -4.81 0.43 2.34
C GLN A 34 -4.86 -0.56 1.18
N PHE A 35 -3.96 -1.53 1.23
CA PHE A 35 -3.95 -2.68 0.34
C PHE A 35 -4.18 -3.96 1.13
N ASP A 36 -4.79 -4.97 0.49
CA ASP A 36 -5.01 -6.29 1.08
C ASP A 36 -3.73 -7.17 1.11
N ARG A 37 -2.57 -6.61 0.77
CA ARG A 37 -1.28 -7.31 0.69
C ARG A 37 -0.32 -6.76 1.73
N GLY A 38 0.43 -7.67 2.37
CA GLY A 38 1.43 -7.36 3.39
C GLY A 38 2.87 -7.45 2.86
N TYR A 39 3.83 -7.46 3.79
CA TYR A 39 5.24 -7.66 3.50
C TYR A 39 5.52 -9.09 3.01
N LEU A 40 6.53 -9.25 2.16
CA LEU A 40 6.89 -10.56 1.59
C LEU A 40 7.65 -11.47 2.55
N SER A 41 8.27 -10.90 3.59
CA SER A 41 9.11 -11.63 4.51
C SER A 41 8.95 -11.10 5.94
N PRO A 42 8.82 -11.97 6.96
CA PRO A 42 8.83 -11.57 8.37
C PRO A 42 10.10 -10.79 8.74
N TYR A 43 11.18 -10.99 7.99
CA TYR A 43 12.38 -10.20 8.16
C TYR A 43 12.17 -8.70 7.94
N PHE A 44 11.07 -8.23 7.32
CA PHE A 44 10.77 -6.80 7.20
C PHE A 44 10.02 -6.19 8.39
N VAL A 45 9.58 -6.98 9.37
CA VAL A 45 8.88 -6.50 10.58
C VAL A 45 9.78 -5.55 11.37
N THR A 46 9.34 -4.32 11.64
CA THR A 46 10.07 -3.35 12.48
C THR A 46 9.60 -3.38 13.93
N ASN A 47 8.35 -3.77 14.15
CA ASN A 47 7.78 -3.95 15.47
C ASN A 47 7.45 -5.43 15.68
N ALA A 48 8.33 -6.14 16.39
CA ALA A 48 8.23 -7.58 16.58
C ALA A 48 7.03 -7.99 17.45
N ASP A 49 6.62 -7.15 18.39
CA ASP A 49 5.50 -7.44 19.30
C ASP A 49 4.17 -7.41 18.55
N LYS A 50 3.99 -6.41 17.69
CA LYS A 50 2.79 -6.24 16.87
C LYS A 50 2.85 -7.02 15.55
N MET A 51 4.01 -7.56 15.18
CA MET A 51 4.26 -8.20 13.87
C MET A 51 3.91 -7.28 12.69
N VAL A 52 4.33 -6.00 12.76
CA VAL A 52 4.08 -5.00 11.71
C VAL A 52 5.37 -4.34 11.22
N ALA A 53 5.30 -3.81 10.00
CA ALA A 53 6.32 -2.94 9.43
C ALA A 53 5.79 -1.50 9.46
N GLU A 54 6.24 -0.74 10.46
CA GLU A 54 6.00 0.69 10.64
C GLU A 54 7.18 1.46 10.03
N LEU A 55 6.89 2.43 9.16
CA LEU A 55 7.85 3.28 8.45
C LEU A 55 7.45 4.75 8.55
N GLU A 56 8.41 5.62 8.86
CA GLU A 56 8.24 7.07 8.91
C GLU A 56 9.12 7.76 7.86
N ASP A 57 8.70 8.92 7.35
CA ASP A 57 9.43 9.73 6.36
C ASP A 57 10.06 8.91 5.20
N VAL A 58 9.25 8.02 4.63
CA VAL A 58 9.67 6.97 3.70
C VAL A 58 9.57 7.39 2.23
N TYR A 59 10.51 6.95 1.40
CA TYR A 59 10.37 6.98 -0.06
C TYR A 59 9.55 5.80 -0.56
N ILE A 60 8.65 6.02 -1.53
CA ILE A 60 7.86 4.95 -2.15
C ILE A 60 8.34 4.73 -3.59
N LEU A 61 8.79 3.52 -3.90
CA LEU A 61 9.19 3.09 -5.24
C LEU A 61 8.17 2.11 -5.80
N LEU A 62 7.50 2.52 -6.89
CA LEU A 62 6.53 1.68 -7.59
C LEU A 62 7.20 0.98 -8.78
N HIS A 63 7.08 -0.34 -8.86
CA HIS A 63 7.61 -1.14 -9.96
C HIS A 63 6.56 -2.11 -10.51
N GLU A 64 6.08 -1.88 -11.73
CA GLU A 64 4.89 -2.58 -12.26
C GLU A 64 5.10 -4.05 -12.65
N LYS A 65 6.33 -4.57 -12.53
CA LYS A 65 6.68 -5.93 -12.93
C LYS A 65 7.24 -6.73 -11.75
N LYS A 66 7.40 -8.03 -11.97
CA LYS A 66 8.17 -8.88 -11.06
C LYS A 66 9.62 -8.43 -10.96
N LEU A 67 10.14 -8.42 -9.74
CA LEU A 67 11.49 -7.99 -9.41
C LEU A 67 12.32 -9.22 -9.00
N SER A 68 13.13 -9.74 -9.92
CA SER A 68 13.97 -10.92 -9.70
C SER A 68 15.44 -10.59 -9.39
N ASN A 69 15.92 -9.42 -9.83
CA ASN A 69 17.23 -8.86 -9.52
C ASN A 69 17.14 -7.33 -9.33
N LEU A 70 18.17 -6.74 -8.72
CA LEU A 70 18.22 -5.31 -8.39
C LEU A 70 19.15 -4.49 -9.31
N GLN A 71 19.80 -5.10 -10.31
CA GLN A 71 20.82 -4.42 -11.13
C GLN A 71 20.27 -3.16 -11.80
N ALA A 72 19.06 -3.23 -12.36
CA ALA A 72 18.40 -2.09 -12.99
C ALA A 72 17.99 -0.98 -12.00
N MET A 73 17.99 -1.28 -10.69
CA MET A 73 17.58 -0.36 -9.64
C MET A 73 18.74 0.19 -8.81
N LEU A 74 19.97 -0.34 -8.97
CA LEU A 74 21.13 0.07 -8.20
C LEU A 74 21.30 1.60 -8.11
N PRO A 75 21.19 2.38 -9.20
CA PRO A 75 21.34 3.84 -9.11
C PRO A 75 20.32 4.51 -8.18
N VAL A 76 19.09 4.01 -8.15
CA VAL A 76 18.03 4.53 -7.28
C VAL A 76 18.27 4.11 -5.84
N LEU A 77 18.65 2.84 -5.61
CA LEU A 77 18.94 2.33 -4.28
C LEU A 77 20.12 3.07 -3.63
N GLU A 78 21.18 3.32 -4.40
CA GLU A 78 22.35 4.09 -3.94
C GLU A 78 21.97 5.52 -3.54
N ALA A 79 21.16 6.19 -4.37
CA ALA A 79 20.67 7.53 -4.07
C ALA A 79 19.83 7.56 -2.78
N VAL A 80 18.94 6.59 -2.58
CA VAL A 80 18.11 6.53 -1.37
C VAL A 80 18.95 6.22 -0.13
N VAL A 81 19.91 5.30 -0.23
CA VAL A 81 20.82 4.97 0.88
C VAL A 81 21.57 6.21 1.39
N GLN A 82 21.95 7.14 0.51
CA GLN A 82 22.61 8.39 0.92
C GLN A 82 21.72 9.31 1.75
N THR A 83 20.40 9.24 1.56
CA THR A 83 19.44 10.08 2.32
C THR A 83 19.20 9.59 3.74
N SER A 84 19.62 8.36 4.06
CA SER A 84 19.31 7.69 5.34
C SER A 84 17.81 7.59 5.67
N LYS A 85 16.94 7.77 4.66
CA LYS A 85 15.50 7.55 4.76
C LYS A 85 15.15 6.12 4.35
N PRO A 86 14.10 5.52 4.93
CA PRO A 86 13.62 4.21 4.50
C PRO A 86 13.10 4.24 3.06
N LEU A 87 13.16 3.09 2.38
CA LEU A 87 12.53 2.86 1.08
C LEU A 87 11.45 1.78 1.19
N LEU A 88 10.22 2.08 0.78
CA LEU A 88 9.16 1.11 0.53
C LEU A 88 9.09 0.80 -0.96
N ILE A 89 9.37 -0.45 -1.34
CA ILE A 89 9.21 -0.94 -2.71
C ILE A 89 7.85 -1.61 -2.83
N ILE A 90 7.05 -1.22 -3.82
CA ILE A 90 5.79 -1.85 -4.19
C ILE A 90 5.92 -2.42 -5.60
N SER A 91 5.91 -3.75 -5.75
CA SER A 91 6.02 -4.40 -7.05
C SER A 91 5.04 -5.55 -7.26
N GLU A 92 4.87 -6.02 -8.50
CA GLU A 92 4.00 -7.17 -8.79
C GLU A 92 4.35 -8.39 -7.92
N ASP A 93 5.66 -8.67 -7.83
CA ASP A 93 6.26 -9.69 -6.97
C ASP A 93 7.74 -9.34 -6.73
N VAL A 94 8.35 -9.91 -5.68
CA VAL A 94 9.81 -9.85 -5.45
C VAL A 94 10.31 -11.24 -5.11
N GLU A 95 11.19 -11.77 -5.93
CA GLU A 95 11.61 -13.17 -5.86
C GLU A 95 13.14 -13.32 -5.92
N GLY A 96 13.63 -14.50 -5.53
CA GLY A 96 15.01 -14.93 -5.76
C GLY A 96 16.07 -14.03 -5.12
N GLU A 97 17.07 -13.64 -5.92
CA GLU A 97 18.22 -12.85 -5.50
C GLU A 97 17.81 -11.47 -4.97
N ALA A 98 16.83 -10.84 -5.60
CA ALA A 98 16.36 -9.53 -5.17
C ALA A 98 15.78 -9.58 -3.74
N LEU A 99 14.93 -10.56 -3.45
CA LEU A 99 14.35 -10.71 -2.11
C LEU A 99 15.45 -10.95 -1.06
N ALA A 100 16.39 -11.86 -1.36
CA ALA A 100 17.52 -12.14 -0.47
C ALA A 100 18.34 -10.87 -0.18
N THR A 101 18.63 -10.09 -1.21
CA THR A 101 19.40 -8.85 -1.09
C THR A 101 18.66 -7.80 -0.26
N LEU A 102 17.35 -7.63 -0.47
CA LEU A 102 16.54 -6.69 0.31
C LEU A 102 16.44 -7.12 1.77
N VAL A 103 16.31 -8.41 2.06
CA VAL A 103 16.28 -8.94 3.44
C VAL A 103 17.60 -8.66 4.17
N VAL A 104 18.75 -8.85 3.52
CA VAL A 104 20.06 -8.54 4.13
C VAL A 104 20.22 -7.02 4.38
N ASN A 105 19.56 -6.18 3.56
CA ASN A 105 19.62 -4.72 3.66
C ASN A 105 18.42 -4.08 4.38
N LYS A 106 17.66 -4.87 5.15
CA LYS A 106 16.37 -4.49 5.78
C LYS A 106 16.40 -3.18 6.57
N LEU A 107 17.52 -2.83 7.20
CA LEU A 107 17.63 -1.58 7.97
C LEU A 107 17.43 -0.32 7.11
N ARG A 108 17.59 -0.42 5.79
CA ARG A 108 17.49 0.71 4.85
C ARG A 108 16.39 0.51 3.82
N LEU A 109 16.05 -0.74 3.49
CA LEU A 109 15.14 -1.09 2.41
C LEU A 109 14.02 -2.01 2.92
N GLN A 110 12.77 -1.71 2.56
CA GLN A 110 11.61 -2.54 2.84
C GLN A 110 10.85 -2.86 1.56
N ALA A 111 10.37 -4.10 1.45
CA ALA A 111 9.68 -4.59 0.27
C ALA A 111 8.28 -5.08 0.60
N ALA A 112 7.32 -4.59 -0.16
CA ALA A 112 5.93 -5.06 -0.20
C ALA A 112 5.60 -5.50 -1.63
N ALA A 113 4.84 -6.59 -1.76
CA ALA A 113 4.31 -7.00 -3.06
C ALA A 113 2.87 -6.50 -3.23
N HIS A 114 2.61 -5.88 -4.36
CA HIS A 114 1.28 -5.53 -4.83
C HIS A 114 1.14 -5.82 -6.32
N HIS A 115 0.23 -6.72 -6.67
CA HIS A 115 -0.20 -6.92 -8.05
C HIS A 115 -1.04 -5.70 -8.49
N LEU A 116 -0.51 -4.88 -9.41
CA LEU A 116 -1.22 -3.74 -10.03
C LEU A 116 -2.35 -4.18 -11.00
N GLY A 117 -2.93 -5.36 -10.78
CA GLY A 117 -4.10 -5.87 -11.49
C GLY A 117 -5.40 -5.28 -10.92
N ARG A 118 -5.84 -4.16 -11.51
CA ARG A 118 -7.21 -3.61 -11.46
C ARG A 118 -7.95 -3.77 -10.12
N ARG A 119 -7.61 -2.94 -9.14
CA ARG A 119 -8.57 -2.38 -8.17
C ARG A 119 -7.99 -1.11 -7.54
N ARG A 120 -8.03 0.00 -8.29
CA ARG A 120 -7.91 1.34 -7.70
C ARG A 120 -9.21 1.62 -6.94
N ARG A 121 -9.23 1.43 -5.63
CA ARG A 121 -10.24 2.07 -4.77
C ARG A 121 -9.75 3.49 -4.48
N ARG A 122 -10.19 4.45 -5.28
CA ARG A 122 -10.05 5.87 -4.97
C ARG A 122 -11.01 6.18 -3.83
N GLY A 123 -10.49 6.48 -2.64
CA GLY A 123 -11.22 7.30 -1.67
C GLY A 123 -11.36 8.71 -2.27
N SER A 124 -12.58 9.18 -2.44
CA SER A 124 -12.87 10.51 -3.00
C SER A 124 -13.52 11.41 -1.96
N GLY A 125 -12.82 12.45 -1.53
CA GLY A 125 -13.41 13.70 -1.02
C GLY A 125 -13.62 14.69 -2.16
N HIS A 126 -14.78 15.33 -2.23
CA HIS A 126 -15.23 16.19 -3.34
C HIS A 126 -14.49 17.56 -3.44
N ALA A 127 -14.08 17.94 -4.65
CA ALA A 127 -14.48 19.20 -5.30
C ALA A 127 -14.06 19.22 -6.79
N GLY A 128 -15.02 19.32 -7.71
CA GLY A 128 -14.77 19.68 -9.12
C GLY A 128 -15.28 18.69 -10.17
N ARG A 129 -16.49 18.95 -10.67
CA ARG A 129 -17.18 18.39 -11.85
C ARG A 129 -16.32 17.55 -12.82
N GLN A 130 -16.66 16.28 -12.97
CA GLN A 130 -17.03 15.64 -14.24
C GLN A 130 -17.60 14.23 -14.00
N GLN A 131 -18.70 13.94 -14.68
CA GLN A 131 -19.61 12.83 -14.47
C GLN A 131 -19.09 11.54 -15.10
N ALA A 132 -19.33 10.39 -14.46
CA ALA A 132 -19.58 9.11 -15.14
C ALA A 132 -20.33 8.18 -14.19
N ALA A 133 -21.66 8.14 -14.32
CA ALA A 133 -22.52 7.19 -13.63
C ALA A 133 -22.63 5.90 -14.46
N TRP A 134 -22.52 4.73 -13.84
CA TRP A 134 -22.95 3.46 -14.42
C TRP A 134 -23.74 2.64 -13.41
N ARG A 135 -25.01 2.37 -13.74
CA ARG A 135 -25.93 1.53 -12.96
C ARG A 135 -25.71 0.04 -13.29
N PRO A 136 -25.94 -0.88 -12.33
CA PRO A 136 -25.72 -2.29 -12.51
C PRO A 136 -26.93 -2.99 -13.16
N GLU A 137 -27.12 -2.84 -14.48
CA GLU A 137 -28.04 -3.70 -15.25
C GLU A 137 -27.45 -4.26 -16.56
N ASP A 138 -26.28 -3.82 -17.02
CA ASP A 138 -25.74 -4.20 -18.34
C ASP A 138 -24.95 -5.53 -18.40
N ARG A 139 -25.06 -6.42 -17.40
CA ARG A 139 -24.34 -7.72 -17.40
C ARG A 139 -25.14 -8.89 -18.00
N ARG A 140 -26.20 -8.63 -18.78
CA ARG A 140 -26.91 -9.68 -19.54
C ARG A 140 -27.09 -9.30 -21.01
N ARG A 141 -25.99 -9.16 -21.76
CA ARG A 141 -25.95 -9.31 -23.23
C ARG A 141 -24.50 -9.24 -23.71
N GLN A 142 -23.80 -10.36 -23.56
CA GLN A 142 -22.64 -10.73 -24.38
C GLN A 142 -22.36 -12.22 -24.13
N GLY A 143 -23.28 -13.01 -24.66
CA GLY A 143 -23.30 -14.47 -24.64
C GLY A 143 -24.32 -14.91 -25.68
N ALA A 144 -24.09 -14.53 -26.94
CA ALA A 144 -24.85 -15.02 -28.09
C ALA A 144 -24.12 -14.66 -29.41
N GLY A 145 -23.66 -15.71 -30.11
CA GLY A 145 -23.34 -15.70 -31.54
C GLY A 145 -21.92 -15.24 -31.90
N LEU A 146 -21.14 -15.91 -32.74
CA LEU A 146 -21.41 -16.88 -33.79
C LEU A 146 -20.12 -17.73 -33.96
N ARG A 147 -20.25 -19.07 -34.01
CA ARG A 147 -20.04 -19.89 -35.23
C ARG A 147 -18.65 -19.74 -35.86
#